data_AF-A0A9C7V1B6-F1
#
_entry.id   AF-A0A9C7V1B6-F1
#
_cell.length_a   1.000
_cell.length_b   1.000
_cell.length_c   1.000
_cell.angle_alpha   90.00
_cell.angle_beta   90.00
_cell.angle_gamma   90.00
#
_symmetry.space_group_name_H-M   'P 1'
#
loop_
_entity.id
_entity.type
_entity.pdbx_description
1 polymer ?
#
loop_
_entity_poly.entity_id
_entity_poly.type
_entity_poly.pdbx_seq_one_letter_code
_entity_poly.pdbx_strand_id
1 'polypeptide(L)' 'MTNMNPLNMVDNLRSLEVLLCAAMEMDWRKADESEIAGELIDLAIQRCRHFQQQANSMGVKNA' A
#
# COMPACT_ATOMS: atom_id res chain seq x y z
N MET A 1 -4.16 13.51 14.80
CA MET A 1 -2.73 13.51 14.45
C MET A 1 -2.21 12.12 14.69
N THR A 2 -2.06 11.30 13.65
CA THR A 2 -1.59 9.92 13.79
C THR A 2 -0.09 9.96 13.98
N ASN A 3 0.34 9.75 15.22
CA ASN A 3 1.75 9.60 15.57
C ASN A 3 2.24 8.32 14.87
N MET A 4 3.06 8.45 13.83
CA MET A 4 3.65 7.31 13.12
C MET A 4 4.69 6.66 14.03
N ASN A 5 4.21 5.80 14.93
CA ASN A 5 5.05 4.93 15.74
C ASN A 5 5.77 3.96 14.77
N PRO A 6 7.07 3.66 14.93
CA PRO A 6 7.79 2.73 14.05
C PRO A 6 7.08 1.38 13.85
N LEU A 7 6.33 0.92 14.86
CA LEU A 7 5.45 -0.25 14.79
C LEU A 7 4.37 -0.10 13.70
N ASN A 8 3.72 1.06 13.60
CA ASN A 8 2.70 1.34 12.59
C ASN A 8 3.31 1.33 11.17
N MET A 9 4.57 1.73 11.00
CA MET A 9 5.21 1.73 9.69
C MET A 9 5.57 0.32 9.22
N VAL A 10 6.01 -0.56 10.12
CA VAL A 10 6.22 -1.98 9.82
C VAL A 10 4.91 -2.67 9.46
N ASP A 11 3.83 -2.41 10.20
CA ASP A 11 2.52 -2.99 9.91
C ASP A 11 1.96 -2.49 8.57
N ASN A 12 2.16 -1.21 8.26
CA ASN A 12 1.80 -0.61 6.99
C ASN A 12 2.53 -1.24 5.80
N LEU A 13 3.84 -1.46 5.94
CA LEU A 13 4.66 -2.11 4.90
C LEU A 13 4.28 -3.58 4.74
N ARG A 14 4.07 -4.31 5.84
CA ARG A 14 3.58 -5.69 5.79
C ARG A 14 2.23 -5.79 5.10
N SER A 15 1.35 -4.83 5.34
CA SER A 15 0.03 -4.80 4.68
C SER A 15 0.12 -4.52 3.18
N LEU A 16 1.13 -3.79 2.71
CA LEU A 16 1.43 -3.66 1.27
C LEU A 16 1.97 -4.96 0.69
N GLU A 17 2.92 -5.59 1.38
CA GLU A 17 3.52 -6.87 0.96
C GLU A 17 2.45 -7.94 0.74
N VAL A 18 1.49 -8.08 1.67
CA VAL A 18 0.38 -9.03 1.54
C VAL A 18 -0.47 -8.78 0.29
N LEU A 19 -0.82 -7.52 0.00
CA LEU A 19 -1.62 -7.18 -1.19
C LEU A 19 -0.88 -7.52 -2.49
N LEU A 20 0.42 -7.22 -2.54
CA LEU A 20 1.25 -7.47 -3.72
C LEU A 20 1.49 -8.97 -3.91
N CYS A 21 1.76 -9.72 -2.85
CA CYS A 21 1.89 -11.19 -2.92
C CYS A 21 0.59 -11.83 -3.43
N ALA A 22 -0.56 -11.43 -2.88
CA ALA A 22 -1.85 -11.94 -3.33
C ALA A 22 -2.12 -11.64 -4.81
N ALA A 23 -1.80 -10.44 -5.29
CA ALA A 23 -1.92 -10.09 -6.70
C ALA A 23 -0.95 -10.89 -7.60
N MET A 24 0.26 -11.17 -7.13
CA MET A 24 1.25 -11.96 -7.87
C MET A 24 0.90 -13.44 -7.98
N GLU A 25 0.14 -13.99 -7.02
CA GLU A 25 -0.31 -15.39 -7.02
C GLU A 25 -1.49 -15.66 -7.96
N MET A 26 -2.19 -14.61 -8.41
CA MET A 26 -3.36 -14.74 -9.30
C MET A 26 -2.99 -15.13 -10.74
N ASP A 27 -3.83 -15.95 -11.37
CA ASP A 27 -3.67 -16.34 -12.77
C ASP A 27 -4.27 -15.29 -13.71
N TRP A 28 -3.40 -14.40 -14.20
CA TRP A 28 -3.75 -13.31 -15.14
C TRP A 28 -4.45 -13.76 -16.43
N ARG A 29 -4.41 -15.05 -16.78
CA ARG A 29 -5.11 -15.59 -17.96
C ARG A 29 -6.59 -15.79 -17.71
N LYS A 30 -7.03 -15.83 -16.45
CA LYS A 30 -8.43 -15.87 -16.07
C LYS A 30 -8.91 -14.45 -15.80
N ALA A 31 -9.99 -14.04 -16.47
CA ALA A 31 -10.45 -12.66 -16.46
C ALA A 31 -10.86 -12.19 -15.05
N ASP A 32 -11.49 -13.07 -14.27
CA ASP A 32 -11.89 -12.83 -12.88
C ASP A 32 -10.67 -12.66 -11.96
N GLU A 33 -9.70 -13.58 -12.01
CA GLU A 33 -8.48 -13.45 -11.18
C GLU A 33 -7.63 -12.24 -11.61
N SER A 34 -7.59 -11.91 -12.90
CA SER A 34 -6.90 -10.73 -13.43
C SER A 34 -7.54 -9.41 -12.97
N GLU A 35 -8.87 -9.34 -12.93
CA GLU A 35 -9.61 -8.19 -12.41
C GLU A 35 -9.29 -7.98 -10.92
N ILE A 36 -9.38 -9.04 -10.12
CA ILE A 36 -9.08 -8.98 -8.68
C ILE A 36 -7.60 -8.58 -8.45
N ALA A 37 -6.66 -9.10 -9.25
CA ALA A 37 -5.26 -8.73 -9.14
C ALA A 37 -5.03 -7.23 -9.43
N GLY A 38 -5.77 -6.68 -10.40
CA GLY A 38 -5.82 -5.25 -10.69
C GLY A 38 -6.30 -4.44 -9.48
N GLU A 39 -7.40 -4.84 -8.85
CA GLU A 39 -7.94 -4.17 -7.66
C GLU A 39 -6.96 -4.17 -6.48
N LEU A 40 -6.27 -5.28 -6.25
CA LEU A 40 -5.25 -5.39 -5.20
C LEU A 40 -4.06 -4.46 -5.45
N ILE A 41 -3.62 -4.35 -6.70
CA ILE A 41 -2.55 -3.42 -7.10
C ILE A 41 -2.99 -1.98 -6.90
N ASP A 42 -4.22 -1.63 -7.31
CA ASP A 42 -4.75 -0.28 -7.13
C ASP A 42 -4.84 0.09 -5.63
N LEU A 43 -5.27 -0.84 -4.79
CA LEU A 43 -5.30 -0.64 -3.34
C LEU A 43 -3.89 -0.45 -2.77
N ALA A 44 -2.90 -1.22 -3.24
CA ALA A 44 -1.51 -1.04 -2.84
C ALA A 44 -0.96 0.34 -3.26
N ILE A 45 -1.25 0.79 -4.49
CA ILE A 45 -0.84 2.11 -4.99
C ILE A 45 -1.47 3.23 -4.15
N GLN A 46 -2.77 3.13 -3.81
CA GLN A 46 -3.44 4.11 -2.97
C GLN A 46 -2.77 4.23 -1.59
N ARG A 47 -2.40 3.10 -0.98
CA ARG A 47 -1.67 3.08 0.30
C ARG A 47 -0.28 3.71 0.19
N CYS A 48 0.46 3.42 -0.87
CA CYS A 48 1.73 4.08 -1.15
C CYS A 48 1.59 5.60 -1.25
N ARG A 49 0.58 6.10 -1.97
CA ARG A 49 0.29 7.55 -2.06
C ARG A 49 -0.06 8.14 -0.70
N HIS A 50 -0.82 7.43 0.11
CA HIS A 50 -1.15 7.86 1.47
C HIS A 50 0.11 7.99 2.33
N PHE A 51 1.03 7.04 2.26
CA PHE A 51 2.32 7.12 2.96
C PHE A 51 3.18 8.29 2.48
N GLN A 52 3.23 8.53 1.17
CA GLN A 52 3.93 9.69 0.61
C GLN A 52 3.34 11.02 1.11
N GLN A 53 2.01 11.15 1.14
CA GLN A 53 1.34 12.34 1.67
C GLN A 53 1.63 12.55 3.15
N GLN A 54 1.58 11.47 3.95
CA GLN A 54 1.93 11.55 5.36
C GLN A 54 3.39 11.99 5.56
N ALA A 55 4.34 11.38 4.85
CA ALA A 55 5.75 11.74 4.92
C ALA A 55 5.99 13.21 4.54
N ASN A 56 5.38 13.67 3.44
CA ASN A 56 5.48 15.07 2.99
C ASN A 56 4.87 16.04 4.02
N SER A 57 3.73 15.69 4.63
CA SER A 57 3.09 16.53 5.66
C SER A 57 3.92 16.67 6.94
N MET A 58 4.83 15.73 7.21
CA MET A 58 5.78 15.81 8.32
C MET A 58 7.02 16.64 7.95
N GLY A 59 7.48 16.56 6.69
CA GLY A 59 8.63 17.32 6.21
C GLY A 59 8.43 18.85 6.16
N VAL A 60 7.20 19.32 5.95
CA VAL A 60 6.88 20.77 5.91
C VAL A 60 6.87 21.42 7.30
N LYS A 61 6.84 20.63 8.39
CA LYS A 61 6.85 21.19 9.76
C LYS A 61 8.23 21.56 10.30
N ASN A 62 9.31 21.25 9.55
CA ASN A 62 10.69 21.46 9.98
C ASN A 62 11.46 22.47 9.11
N ALA A 63 10.78 23.31 8.33
CA ALA A 63 11.39 24.37 7.52
C ALA A 63 10.94 25.76 7.98
#